data_AF-A0AAD3HG17-F1
#
_entry.id   AF-A0AAD3HG17-F1
#
_cell.length_a   1.000
_cell.length_b   1.000
_cell.length_c   1.000
_cell.angle_alpha   90.00
_cell.angle_beta   90.00
_cell.angle_gamma   90.00
#
_symmetry.space_group_name_H-M   'P 1'
#
loop_
_entity.id
_entity.type
_entity.pdbx_description
1 polymer ?
#
loop_
_entity_poly.entity_id
_entity_poly.type
_entity_poly.pdbx_seq_one_letter_code
_entity_poly.pdbx_strand_id
1 'polypeptide(L)'
;MNISTLQSNLDFIKSLYFHEEWNDEQCRETILEAIQECHAKIEKAFGRSIHTLGWKKHKPSIESVAKVVKKFPSTLSHRDGRGSIPIQKAAMTRDGYGYVPILAKEGVKHKVGGEDARGGLLMINPYENRGWNTLQWFVNIGDEEQDAKRVDVLKELRQSGLFLKKDIVEQKLLAFSCWKQYKMRFEYLINWDRDALIETRVRRGNRISPLIHFLSLEPEESLLLTLKAGFKYHPQIGGLLFVNDEEGHLAFDVLCNVKGTATIMSLLYNILSPKQDYPLLHYVFTKAPQHKELFMKYFPWATQLKDHDGRSLQQAVLAAGPNLMNDHDYLFAMFTDNQIQERDPVTALYPFAAMAAGEHADLKKSFYLLRRHPSVLEKRSRAPVSGRRKKRKIEEIEDIED
;
A
#
# COMPACT_ATOMS: atom_id res chain seq x y z
N MET A 1 -24.43 -21.25 -32.36
CA MET A 1 -23.68 -21.37 -33.62
C MET A 1 -22.22 -21.62 -33.27
N ASN A 2 -21.60 -22.70 -33.76
CA ASN A 2 -20.20 -23.04 -33.44
C ASN A 2 -19.26 -22.10 -34.20
N ILE A 3 -18.19 -21.62 -33.54
CA ILE A 3 -17.18 -20.74 -34.14
C ILE A 3 -16.56 -21.39 -35.38
N SER A 4 -16.38 -22.71 -35.37
CA SER A 4 -15.87 -23.45 -36.54
C SER A 4 -16.80 -23.32 -37.75
N THR A 5 -18.11 -23.40 -37.56
CA THR A 5 -19.10 -23.25 -38.64
C THR A 5 -19.08 -21.85 -39.25
N LEU A 6 -18.96 -20.82 -38.41
CA LEU A 6 -18.82 -19.43 -38.87
C LEU A 6 -17.54 -19.23 -39.69
N GLN A 7 -16.44 -19.84 -39.24
CA GLN A 7 -15.16 -19.79 -39.93
C GLN A 7 -15.21 -20.50 -41.27
N SER A 8 -15.75 -21.72 -41.31
CA SER A 8 -15.93 -22.48 -42.56
C SER A 8 -16.83 -21.74 -43.54
N ASN A 9 -17.88 -21.06 -43.07
CA ASN A 9 -18.74 -20.24 -43.94
C ASN A 9 -17.98 -19.03 -44.49
N LEU A 10 -17.20 -18.34 -43.67
CA LEU A 10 -16.35 -17.23 -44.11
C LEU A 10 -15.29 -17.66 -45.12
N ASP A 11 -14.63 -18.80 -44.87
CA ASP A 11 -13.58 -19.34 -45.73
C ASP A 11 -14.18 -19.86 -47.04
N PHE A 12 -15.38 -20.46 -46.99
CA PHE A 12 -16.17 -20.83 -48.17
C PHE A 12 -16.54 -19.62 -49.01
N ILE A 13 -17.08 -18.55 -48.40
CA ILE A 13 -17.41 -17.32 -49.11
C ILE A 13 -16.15 -16.69 -49.73
N LYS A 14 -15.02 -16.70 -49.02
CA LYS A 14 -13.74 -16.24 -49.58
C LYS A 14 -13.29 -17.10 -50.76
N SER A 15 -13.49 -18.42 -50.72
CA SER A 15 -13.14 -19.31 -51.83
C SER A 15 -13.99 -19.05 -53.08
N LEU A 16 -15.28 -18.70 -52.92
CA LEU A 16 -16.14 -18.28 -54.02
C LEU A 16 -15.65 -16.97 -54.66
N TYR A 17 -15.06 -16.09 -53.86
CA TYR A 17 -14.51 -14.80 -54.28
C TYR A 17 -13.30 -14.92 -55.24
N PHE A 18 -12.61 -16.06 -55.24
CA PHE A 18 -11.44 -16.31 -56.09
C PHE A 18 -11.75 -17.20 -57.31
N HIS A 19 -13.02 -17.49 -57.58
CA HIS A 19 -13.40 -18.25 -58.79
C HIS A 19 -13.43 -17.31 -60.01
N GLU A 20 -12.65 -17.65 -61.05
CA GLU A 20 -12.42 -16.81 -62.26
C GLU A 20 -13.69 -16.44 -63.03
N GLU A 21 -14.81 -17.13 -62.79
CA GLU A 21 -16.08 -16.91 -63.49
C GLU A 21 -16.89 -15.71 -62.97
N TRP A 22 -16.51 -15.12 -61.83
CA TRP A 22 -17.18 -13.96 -61.24
C TRP A 22 -16.35 -12.69 -61.50
N ASN A 23 -16.27 -12.26 -62.76
CA ASN A 23 -15.52 -11.06 -63.18
C ASN A 23 -16.31 -9.74 -63.09
N ASP A 24 -17.54 -9.77 -62.57
CA ASP A 24 -18.31 -8.55 -62.30
C ASP A 24 -17.81 -7.88 -61.01
N GLU A 25 -17.11 -6.75 -61.17
CA GLU A 25 -16.58 -5.92 -60.09
C GLU A 25 -17.69 -5.48 -59.11
N GLN A 26 -18.88 -5.13 -59.62
CA GLN A 26 -20.00 -4.71 -58.78
C GLN A 26 -20.52 -5.86 -57.90
N CYS A 27 -20.54 -7.08 -58.44
CA CYS A 27 -20.92 -8.27 -57.67
C CYS A 27 -19.91 -8.57 -56.56
N ARG A 28 -18.61 -8.43 -56.85
CA ARG A 28 -17.53 -8.57 -55.85
C ARG A 28 -17.67 -7.55 -54.73
N GLU A 29 -17.85 -6.28 -55.06
CA GLU A 29 -18.06 -5.22 -54.06
C GLU A 29 -19.26 -5.52 -53.15
N THR A 30 -20.40 -5.88 -53.74
CA THR A 30 -21.63 -6.21 -53.00
C THR A 30 -21.41 -7.38 -52.01
N ILE A 31 -20.71 -8.43 -52.43
CA ILE A 31 -20.40 -9.59 -51.56
C ILE A 31 -19.46 -9.17 -50.42
N LEU A 32 -18.45 -8.33 -50.71
CA LEU A 32 -17.52 -7.86 -49.69
C LEU A 32 -18.24 -7.02 -48.63
N GLU A 33 -19.14 -6.12 -49.04
CA GLU A 33 -20.00 -5.35 -48.14
C GLU A 33 -20.84 -6.27 -47.25
N ALA A 34 -21.49 -7.28 -47.82
CA ALA A 34 -22.29 -8.24 -47.06
C ALA A 34 -21.45 -9.03 -46.03
N ILE A 35 -20.22 -9.44 -46.39
CA ILE A 35 -19.28 -10.10 -45.47
C ILE A 35 -18.89 -9.17 -44.33
N GLN A 36 -18.55 -7.92 -44.63
CA GLN A 36 -18.18 -6.92 -43.64
C GLN A 36 -19.35 -6.63 -42.67
N GLU A 37 -20.57 -6.51 -43.20
CA GLU A 37 -21.77 -6.33 -42.39
C GLU A 37 -22.03 -7.53 -41.48
N CYS A 38 -21.89 -8.75 -42.01
CA CYS A 38 -22.00 -9.98 -41.23
C CYS A 38 -20.95 -10.04 -40.12
N HIS A 39 -19.69 -9.72 -40.45
CA HIS A 39 -18.60 -9.66 -39.48
C HIS A 39 -18.90 -8.67 -38.35
N ALA A 40 -19.30 -7.44 -38.69
CA ALA A 40 -19.65 -6.41 -37.72
C ALA A 40 -20.83 -6.83 -36.82
N LYS A 41 -21.84 -7.51 -37.38
CA LYS A 41 -22.97 -8.07 -36.61
C LYS A 41 -22.51 -9.15 -35.64
N ILE A 42 -21.60 -10.04 -36.07
CA ILE A 42 -21.01 -11.10 -35.25
C ILE A 42 -20.17 -10.51 -34.12
N GLU A 43 -19.30 -9.55 -34.40
CA GLU A 43 -18.49 -8.85 -33.39
C GLU A 43 -19.38 -8.13 -32.38
N LYS A 44 -20.41 -7.43 -32.84
CA LYS A 44 -21.39 -6.78 -31.95
C LYS A 44 -22.14 -7.79 -31.09
N ALA A 45 -22.44 -8.97 -31.61
CA ALA A 45 -23.07 -10.04 -30.83
C ALA A 45 -22.11 -10.61 -29.77
N PHE A 46 -20.88 -10.94 -30.15
CA PHE A 46 -19.87 -11.43 -29.21
C PHE A 46 -19.51 -10.40 -28.16
N GLY A 47 -19.32 -9.13 -28.53
CA GLY A 47 -19.08 -8.04 -27.58
C GLY A 47 -20.18 -7.99 -26.52
N ARG A 48 -21.46 -8.05 -26.93
CA ARG A 48 -22.60 -8.14 -25.99
C ARG A 48 -22.57 -9.41 -25.14
N SER A 49 -22.20 -10.56 -25.69
CA SER A 49 -22.08 -11.80 -24.92
C SER A 49 -20.95 -11.74 -23.88
N ILE A 50 -19.80 -11.17 -24.20
CA ILE A 50 -18.65 -11.07 -23.28
C ILE A 50 -18.98 -10.14 -22.09
N HIS A 51 -19.86 -9.15 -22.25
CA HIS A 51 -20.38 -8.35 -21.12
C HIS A 51 -21.13 -9.17 -20.07
N THR A 52 -21.66 -10.33 -20.45
CA THR A 52 -22.41 -11.21 -19.54
C THR A 52 -21.54 -12.27 -18.87
N LEU A 53 -20.22 -12.18 -19.02
CA LEU A 53 -19.29 -13.10 -18.35
C LEU A 53 -19.49 -13.07 -16.83
N GLY A 54 -19.68 -14.26 -16.27
CA GLY A 54 -19.94 -14.45 -14.86
C GLY A 54 -21.40 -14.23 -14.43
N TRP A 55 -22.35 -14.11 -15.36
CA TRP A 55 -23.77 -14.16 -15.04
C TRP A 55 -24.25 -15.62 -14.98
N LYS A 56 -25.08 -15.94 -13.98
CA LYS A 56 -25.39 -17.32 -13.55
C LYS A 56 -25.84 -18.29 -14.66
N LYS A 57 -26.45 -17.80 -15.74
CA LYS A 57 -27.09 -18.66 -16.75
C LYS A 57 -26.09 -19.28 -17.75
N HIS A 58 -24.95 -18.64 -18.04
CA HIS A 58 -24.00 -19.15 -19.02
C HIS A 58 -22.55 -18.78 -18.64
N LYS A 59 -21.74 -19.80 -18.32
CA LYS A 59 -20.32 -19.65 -17.98
C LYS A 59 -19.47 -20.33 -19.06
N PRO A 60 -19.09 -19.62 -20.14
CA PRO A 60 -18.22 -20.21 -21.16
C PRO A 60 -16.86 -20.58 -20.55
N SER A 61 -16.18 -21.60 -21.07
CA SER A 61 -14.82 -21.89 -20.59
C SER A 61 -13.88 -20.73 -20.91
N ILE A 62 -12.86 -20.52 -20.07
CA ILE A 62 -11.82 -19.50 -20.28
C ILE A 62 -11.17 -19.69 -21.66
N GLU A 63 -10.94 -20.93 -22.08
CA GLU A 63 -10.41 -21.26 -23.41
C GLU A 63 -11.35 -20.81 -24.55
N SER A 64 -12.66 -20.99 -24.39
CA SER A 64 -13.63 -20.55 -25.40
C SER A 64 -13.63 -19.02 -25.52
N VAL A 65 -13.59 -18.31 -24.39
CA VAL A 65 -13.50 -16.84 -24.40
C VAL A 65 -12.19 -16.40 -25.04
N ALA A 66 -11.07 -17.03 -24.70
CA ALA A 66 -9.76 -16.74 -25.30
C ALA A 66 -9.76 -16.91 -26.83
N LYS A 67 -10.38 -17.98 -27.34
CA LYS A 67 -10.57 -18.20 -28.78
C LYS A 67 -11.39 -17.10 -29.44
N VAL A 68 -12.50 -16.67 -28.80
CA VAL A 68 -13.35 -15.60 -29.32
C VAL A 68 -12.59 -14.27 -29.35
N VAL A 69 -11.94 -13.85 -28.26
CA VAL A 69 -11.29 -12.53 -28.20
C VAL A 69 -10.04 -12.45 -29.09
N LYS A 70 -9.34 -13.58 -29.30
CA LYS A 70 -8.25 -13.67 -30.27
C LYS A 70 -8.76 -13.52 -31.70
N LYS A 71 -9.95 -14.06 -32.00
CA LYS A 71 -10.53 -14.03 -33.34
C LYS A 71 -11.22 -12.70 -33.65
N PHE A 72 -11.87 -12.10 -32.66
CA PHE A 72 -12.66 -10.88 -32.77
C PHE A 72 -12.21 -9.86 -31.72
N PRO A 73 -11.01 -9.27 -31.87
CA PRO A 73 -10.41 -8.43 -30.83
C PRO A 73 -11.18 -7.13 -30.55
N SER A 74 -11.92 -6.61 -31.54
CA SER A 74 -12.80 -5.44 -31.38
C SER A 74 -13.85 -5.64 -30.27
N THR A 75 -14.22 -6.89 -29.97
CA THR A 75 -15.16 -7.24 -28.89
C THR A 75 -14.66 -6.81 -27.51
N LEU A 76 -13.34 -6.72 -27.30
CA LEU A 76 -12.73 -6.27 -26.04
C LEU A 76 -12.94 -4.78 -25.78
N SER A 77 -13.10 -3.99 -26.83
CA SER A 77 -13.41 -2.54 -26.76
C SER A 77 -14.90 -2.27 -26.91
N HIS A 78 -15.74 -3.30 -27.05
CA HIS A 78 -17.17 -3.13 -27.22
C HIS A 78 -17.78 -2.51 -25.97
N ARG A 79 -18.37 -1.33 -26.11
CA ARG A 79 -19.04 -0.63 -25.02
C ARG A 79 -20.49 -1.08 -24.94
N ASP A 80 -20.94 -1.43 -23.74
CA ASP A 80 -22.38 -1.69 -23.51
C ASP A 80 -23.17 -0.36 -23.50
N GLY A 81 -24.50 -0.40 -23.34
CA GLY A 81 -25.31 0.85 -23.20
C GLY A 81 -24.79 1.75 -22.07
N ARG A 82 -24.20 1.05 -21.10
CA ARG A 82 -23.14 1.28 -20.13
C ARG A 82 -21.88 2.10 -20.39
N GLY A 83 -21.48 2.32 -21.64
CA GLY A 83 -20.09 2.74 -21.91
C GLY A 83 -18.98 1.80 -21.36
N SER A 84 -19.27 0.79 -20.54
CA SER A 84 -18.31 -0.11 -19.92
C SER A 84 -17.80 -1.07 -20.97
N ILE A 85 -16.55 -1.52 -20.82
CA ILE A 85 -15.96 -2.58 -21.63
C ILE A 85 -16.01 -3.93 -20.89
N PRO A 86 -15.86 -5.08 -21.58
CA PRO A 86 -16.18 -6.35 -20.97
C PRO A 86 -15.32 -6.74 -19.76
N ILE A 87 -14.05 -6.31 -19.72
CA ILE A 87 -13.18 -6.56 -18.56
C ILE A 87 -13.69 -5.88 -17.28
N GLN A 88 -14.33 -4.70 -17.41
CA GLN A 88 -14.94 -4.00 -16.28
C GLN A 88 -16.10 -4.81 -15.72
N LYS A 89 -16.97 -5.38 -16.58
CA LYS A 89 -18.05 -6.27 -16.14
C LYS A 89 -17.52 -7.56 -15.51
N ALA A 90 -16.51 -8.17 -16.11
CA ALA A 90 -15.88 -9.38 -15.58
C ALA A 90 -15.30 -9.15 -14.18
N ALA A 91 -14.65 -8.01 -13.94
CA ALA A 91 -14.12 -7.65 -12.61
C ALA A 91 -15.23 -7.45 -11.55
N MET A 92 -16.44 -7.07 -11.99
CA MET A 92 -17.60 -6.78 -11.14
C MET A 92 -18.40 -8.01 -10.71
N THR A 93 -18.28 -9.13 -11.41
CA THR A 93 -19.14 -10.31 -11.18
C THR A 93 -18.41 -11.43 -10.45
N ARG A 94 -19.13 -12.13 -9.55
CA ARG A 94 -18.61 -13.25 -8.75
C ARG A 94 -18.02 -14.36 -9.60
N ASP A 95 -18.55 -14.62 -10.79
CA ASP A 95 -18.03 -15.67 -11.68
C ASP A 95 -17.19 -15.09 -12.82
N GLY A 96 -17.00 -13.77 -12.86
CA GLY A 96 -16.32 -13.07 -13.95
C GLY A 96 -14.82 -12.89 -13.73
N TYR A 97 -14.35 -12.85 -12.48
CA TYR A 97 -12.94 -12.51 -12.20
C TYR A 97 -11.94 -13.47 -12.88
N GLY A 98 -12.31 -14.73 -13.12
CA GLY A 98 -11.45 -15.71 -13.80
C GLY A 98 -11.17 -15.36 -15.26
N TYR A 99 -11.99 -14.52 -15.89
CA TYR A 99 -11.75 -14.03 -17.25
C TYR A 99 -10.88 -12.77 -17.29
N VAL A 100 -10.68 -12.07 -16.17
CA VAL A 100 -9.92 -10.80 -16.14
C VAL A 100 -8.51 -10.96 -16.71
N PRO A 101 -7.71 -11.99 -16.34
CA PRO A 101 -6.37 -12.16 -16.90
C PRO A 101 -6.35 -12.33 -18.41
N ILE A 102 -7.24 -13.17 -18.98
CA ILE A 102 -7.25 -13.40 -20.43
C ILE A 102 -7.72 -12.15 -21.20
N LEU A 103 -8.69 -11.41 -20.66
CA LEU A 103 -9.20 -10.20 -21.28
C LEU A 103 -8.14 -9.09 -21.25
N ALA A 104 -7.40 -8.94 -20.14
CA ALA A 104 -6.31 -7.97 -20.04
C ALA A 104 -5.14 -8.32 -20.97
N LYS A 105 -4.70 -9.60 -20.97
CA LYS A 105 -3.59 -10.07 -21.82
C LYS A 105 -3.88 -9.86 -23.30
N GLU A 106 -5.08 -10.22 -23.75
CA GLU A 106 -5.45 -10.00 -25.14
C GLU A 106 -5.69 -8.50 -25.41
N GLY A 107 -6.30 -7.78 -24.46
CA GLY A 107 -6.56 -6.34 -24.59
C GLY A 107 -5.29 -5.49 -24.75
N VAL A 108 -4.17 -5.88 -24.14
CA VAL A 108 -2.88 -5.20 -24.31
C VAL A 108 -2.41 -5.26 -25.76
N LYS A 109 -2.54 -6.42 -26.42
CA LYS A 109 -2.12 -6.60 -27.82
C LYS A 109 -2.89 -5.70 -28.77
N HIS A 110 -4.15 -5.41 -28.43
CA HIS A 110 -5.06 -4.60 -29.25
C HIS A 110 -5.26 -3.18 -28.70
N LYS A 111 -4.38 -2.73 -27.77
CA LYS A 111 -4.41 -1.38 -27.18
C LYS A 111 -5.78 -0.97 -26.62
N VAL A 112 -6.50 -1.92 -25.99
CA VAL A 112 -7.84 -1.67 -25.42
C VAL A 112 -7.74 -0.63 -24.31
N GLY A 113 -8.36 0.53 -24.55
CA GLY A 113 -8.34 1.68 -23.65
C GLY A 113 -7.19 2.67 -23.85
N GLY A 114 -6.31 2.43 -24.83
CA GLY A 114 -5.08 3.19 -25.05
C GLY A 114 -3.82 2.41 -24.64
N GLU A 115 -2.65 2.97 -24.92
CA GLU A 115 -1.35 2.32 -24.72
C GLU A 115 -1.08 2.04 -23.23
N ASP A 116 -1.41 2.98 -22.35
CA ASP A 116 -1.16 2.85 -20.91
C ASP A 116 -2.30 2.18 -20.14
N ALA A 117 -3.42 1.87 -20.79
CA ALA A 117 -4.59 1.31 -20.13
C ALA A 117 -4.44 -0.17 -19.73
N ARG A 118 -3.36 -0.83 -20.21
CA ARG A 118 -3.03 -2.24 -19.95
C ARG A 118 -4.22 -3.18 -20.20
N GLY A 119 -4.78 -3.07 -21.40
CA GLY A 119 -5.91 -3.90 -21.83
C GLY A 119 -7.20 -3.60 -21.06
N GLY A 120 -7.40 -2.35 -20.65
CA GLY A 120 -8.58 -1.91 -19.92
C GLY A 120 -8.50 -2.02 -18.39
N LEU A 121 -7.39 -2.50 -17.82
CA LEU A 121 -7.23 -2.60 -16.37
C LEU A 121 -7.23 -1.23 -15.68
N LEU A 122 -6.64 -0.22 -16.32
CA LEU A 122 -6.59 1.16 -15.81
C LEU A 122 -7.69 2.06 -16.37
N MET A 123 -8.60 1.53 -17.20
CA MET A 123 -9.71 2.32 -17.71
C MET A 123 -10.71 2.63 -16.61
N ILE A 124 -11.02 3.91 -16.45
CA ILE A 124 -12.11 4.41 -15.61
C ILE A 124 -13.44 3.88 -16.15
N ASN A 125 -14.30 3.41 -15.25
CA ASN A 125 -15.66 3.04 -15.58
C ASN A 125 -16.51 4.32 -15.76
N PRO A 126 -17.08 4.59 -16.94
CA PRO A 126 -17.83 5.83 -17.18
C PRO A 126 -19.12 5.94 -16.35
N TYR A 127 -19.57 4.87 -15.70
CA TYR A 127 -20.85 4.86 -14.96
C TYR A 127 -20.75 5.34 -13.54
N GLU A 128 -19.55 5.60 -13.08
CA GLU A 128 -19.33 5.89 -11.68
C GLU A 128 -18.79 7.28 -11.48
N ASN A 129 -19.56 8.02 -10.69
CA ASN A 129 -19.18 9.32 -10.16
C ASN A 129 -17.87 9.26 -9.35
N ARG A 130 -17.42 8.06 -8.95
CA ARG A 130 -16.17 7.87 -8.20
C ARG A 130 -14.93 7.78 -9.09
N GLY A 131 -15.08 7.60 -10.40
CA GLY A 131 -13.97 7.54 -11.34
C GLY A 131 -13.04 6.34 -11.12
N TRP A 132 -13.55 5.21 -10.62
CA TRP A 132 -12.74 4.03 -10.36
C TRP A 132 -12.40 3.27 -11.64
N ASN A 133 -11.16 2.76 -11.71
CA ASN A 133 -10.76 1.86 -12.78
C ASN A 133 -11.03 0.39 -12.45
N THR A 134 -10.86 -0.48 -13.44
CA THR A 134 -11.10 -1.92 -13.33
C THR A 134 -10.31 -2.56 -12.19
N LEU A 135 -9.04 -2.17 -11.99
CA LEU A 135 -8.19 -2.72 -10.94
C LEU A 135 -8.67 -2.29 -9.54
N GLN A 136 -9.07 -1.04 -9.36
CA GLN A 136 -9.68 -0.54 -8.13
C GLN A 136 -10.99 -1.27 -7.80
N TRP A 137 -11.85 -1.45 -8.79
CA TRP A 137 -13.05 -2.30 -8.64
C TRP A 137 -12.70 -3.71 -8.20
N PHE A 138 -11.68 -4.28 -8.83
CA PHE A 138 -11.26 -5.63 -8.57
C PHE A 138 -10.81 -5.84 -7.12
N VAL A 139 -10.18 -4.84 -6.50
CA VAL A 139 -9.76 -4.92 -5.10
C VAL A 139 -10.84 -4.49 -4.10
N ASN A 140 -11.84 -3.69 -4.52
CA ASN A 140 -12.82 -3.07 -3.62
C ASN A 140 -14.14 -3.84 -3.43
N ILE A 141 -14.38 -4.91 -4.19
CA ILE A 141 -15.69 -5.58 -4.18
C ILE A 141 -15.62 -7.06 -3.87
N GLY A 142 -16.80 -7.63 -3.60
CA GLY A 142 -16.99 -9.04 -3.36
C GLY A 142 -17.30 -9.33 -1.90
N ASP A 143 -17.28 -10.61 -1.58
CA ASP A 143 -17.45 -11.16 -0.24
C ASP A 143 -16.17 -11.92 0.17
N GLU A 144 -16.14 -12.38 1.41
CA GLU A 144 -15.02 -13.13 1.97
C GLU A 144 -14.74 -14.44 1.21
N GLU A 145 -15.78 -15.10 0.69
CA GLU A 145 -15.65 -16.35 -0.08
C GLU A 145 -14.89 -16.18 -1.41
N GLN A 146 -14.91 -14.97 -1.97
CA GLN A 146 -14.25 -14.63 -3.23
C GLN A 146 -12.82 -14.11 -3.05
N ASP A 147 -12.42 -13.79 -1.82
CA ASP A 147 -11.19 -13.01 -1.57
C ASP A 147 -9.94 -13.77 -2.03
N ALA A 148 -9.84 -15.06 -1.69
CA ALA A 148 -8.75 -15.94 -2.13
C ALA A 148 -8.65 -16.02 -3.66
N LYS A 149 -9.77 -16.17 -4.35
CA LYS A 149 -9.80 -16.31 -5.82
C LYS A 149 -9.39 -15.01 -6.51
N ARG A 150 -9.75 -13.87 -5.94
CA ARG A 150 -9.28 -12.56 -6.43
C ARG A 150 -7.79 -12.38 -6.20
N VAL A 151 -7.24 -12.85 -5.08
CA VAL A 151 -5.79 -12.87 -4.85
C VAL A 151 -5.08 -13.69 -5.93
N ASP A 152 -5.62 -14.85 -6.33
CA ASP A 152 -5.00 -15.66 -7.38
C ASP A 152 -5.02 -14.98 -8.75
N VAL A 153 -6.09 -14.25 -9.07
CA VAL A 153 -6.14 -13.39 -10.27
C VAL A 153 -5.11 -12.27 -10.20
N LEU A 154 -4.93 -11.60 -9.05
CA LEU A 154 -3.90 -10.57 -8.89
C LEU A 154 -2.49 -11.16 -9.07
N LYS A 155 -2.24 -12.38 -8.56
CA LYS A 155 -0.97 -13.09 -8.78
C LYS A 155 -0.75 -13.39 -10.26
N GLU A 156 -1.76 -13.86 -10.99
CA GLU A 156 -1.63 -14.11 -12.42
C GLU A 156 -1.37 -12.83 -13.21
N LEU A 157 -2.07 -11.74 -12.90
CA LEU A 157 -1.84 -10.42 -13.51
C LEU A 157 -0.41 -9.92 -13.24
N ARG A 158 0.09 -10.12 -12.02
CA ARG A 158 1.48 -9.81 -11.65
C ARG A 158 2.48 -10.65 -12.45
N GLN A 159 2.30 -11.97 -12.49
CA GLN A 159 3.18 -12.87 -13.24
C GLN A 159 3.22 -12.53 -14.73
N SER A 160 2.15 -11.94 -15.25
CA SER A 160 2.03 -11.53 -16.65
C SER A 160 2.54 -10.10 -16.91
N GLY A 161 3.09 -9.41 -15.91
CA GLY A 161 3.57 -8.03 -16.03
C GLY A 161 2.47 -6.98 -16.19
N LEU A 162 1.20 -7.35 -15.97
CA LEU A 162 0.04 -6.45 -16.16
C LEU A 162 -0.35 -5.70 -14.89
N PHE A 163 -0.08 -6.29 -13.72
CA PHE A 163 -0.19 -5.63 -12.43
C PHE A 163 1.22 -5.35 -11.92
N LEU A 164 1.51 -4.08 -11.65
CA LEU A 164 2.83 -3.58 -11.27
C LEU A 164 2.83 -3.13 -9.82
N LYS A 165 4.00 -3.18 -9.17
CA LYS A 165 4.16 -2.75 -7.77
C LYS A 165 3.67 -1.31 -7.56
N LYS A 166 4.03 -0.39 -8.46
CA LYS A 166 3.64 1.03 -8.40
C LYS A 166 2.12 1.27 -8.40
N ASP A 167 1.35 0.34 -8.97
CA ASP A 167 -0.11 0.47 -9.00
C ASP A 167 -0.74 0.43 -7.61
N ILE A 168 -0.09 -0.24 -6.65
CA ILE A 168 -0.58 -0.33 -5.28
C ILE A 168 -0.75 1.07 -4.69
N VAL A 169 0.25 1.94 -4.91
CA VAL A 169 0.25 3.33 -4.46
C VAL A 169 -0.52 4.24 -5.43
N GLU A 170 -0.19 4.21 -6.72
CA GLU A 170 -0.80 5.11 -7.74
C GLU A 170 -2.32 4.94 -7.81
N GLN A 171 -2.80 3.70 -7.70
CA GLN A 171 -4.23 3.37 -7.75
C GLN A 171 -4.85 3.22 -6.36
N LYS A 172 -4.10 3.50 -5.28
CA LYS A 172 -4.57 3.51 -3.89
C LYS A 172 -5.22 2.18 -3.46
N LEU A 173 -4.69 1.05 -3.95
CA LEU A 173 -5.34 -0.26 -3.80
C LEU A 173 -5.46 -0.71 -2.34
N LEU A 174 -4.57 -0.27 -1.46
CA LEU A 174 -4.67 -0.53 -0.02
C LEU A 174 -5.89 0.14 0.62
N ALA A 175 -6.25 1.35 0.20
CA ALA A 175 -7.43 2.05 0.70
C ALA A 175 -8.74 1.33 0.33
N PHE A 176 -8.73 0.61 -0.79
CA PHE A 176 -9.89 -0.14 -1.28
C PHE A 176 -9.95 -1.58 -0.74
N SER A 177 -8.84 -2.12 -0.24
CA SER A 177 -8.77 -3.50 0.27
C SER A 177 -8.74 -3.59 1.79
N CYS A 178 -8.69 -2.48 2.52
CA CYS A 178 -8.57 -2.48 3.98
C CYS A 178 -9.80 -3.03 4.74
N TRP A 179 -10.85 -3.47 4.05
CA TRP A 179 -12.06 -3.99 4.68
C TRP A 179 -11.88 -5.43 5.15
N LYS A 180 -12.56 -5.84 6.23
CA LYS A 180 -12.43 -7.20 6.80
C LYS A 180 -12.66 -8.30 5.76
N GLN A 181 -13.69 -8.16 4.93
CA GLN A 181 -14.00 -9.15 3.89
C GLN A 181 -12.95 -9.22 2.76
N TYR A 182 -12.00 -8.27 2.70
CA TYR A 182 -10.95 -8.16 1.68
C TYR A 182 -9.54 -8.38 2.26
N LYS A 183 -9.48 -9.01 3.44
CA LYS A 183 -8.26 -9.18 4.22
C LYS A 183 -7.14 -9.88 3.43
N MET A 184 -7.42 -10.93 2.68
CA MET A 184 -6.40 -11.64 1.89
C MET A 184 -5.85 -10.78 0.77
N ARG A 185 -6.69 -9.95 0.12
CA ARG A 185 -6.22 -8.95 -0.86
C ARG A 185 -5.34 -7.91 -0.20
N PHE A 186 -5.76 -7.35 0.93
CA PHE A 186 -4.94 -6.39 1.68
C PHE A 186 -3.59 -6.98 2.07
N GLU A 187 -3.59 -8.18 2.65
CA GLU A 187 -2.37 -8.91 3.04
C GLU A 187 -1.47 -9.26 1.85
N TYR A 188 -2.06 -9.60 0.70
CA TYR A 188 -1.28 -9.83 -0.52
C TYR A 188 -0.58 -8.55 -1.00
N LEU A 189 -1.32 -7.44 -1.08
CA LEU A 189 -0.81 -6.16 -1.55
C LEU A 189 0.30 -5.63 -0.65
N ILE A 190 0.10 -5.66 0.67
CA ILE A 190 1.08 -5.16 1.63
C ILE A 190 2.34 -6.03 1.75
N ASN A 191 2.21 -7.35 1.55
CA ASN A 191 3.37 -8.23 1.51
C ASN A 191 4.22 -7.99 0.26
N TRP A 192 3.60 -7.52 -0.83
CA TRP A 192 4.31 -7.15 -2.04
C TRP A 192 4.92 -5.74 -1.93
N ASP A 193 4.19 -4.79 -1.36
CA ASP A 193 4.69 -3.44 -1.11
C ASP A 193 4.34 -2.94 0.28
N ARG A 194 5.30 -3.03 1.19
CA ARG A 194 5.12 -2.62 2.58
C ARG A 194 5.05 -1.10 2.68
N ASP A 195 5.88 -0.39 1.92
CA ASP A 195 6.00 1.07 1.96
C ASP A 195 4.72 1.76 1.48
N ALA A 196 3.91 1.06 0.68
CA ALA A 196 2.59 1.53 0.28
C ALA A 196 1.66 1.89 1.44
N LEU A 197 1.84 1.32 2.65
CA LEU A 197 1.11 1.78 3.85
C LEU A 197 1.36 3.24 4.19
N ILE A 198 2.61 3.66 4.04
CA ILE A 198 3.07 5.01 4.37
C ILE A 198 2.85 5.93 3.18
N GLU A 199 3.05 5.44 1.96
CA GLU A 199 3.01 6.25 0.74
C GLU A 199 1.59 6.48 0.21
N THR A 200 0.64 5.58 0.49
CA THR A 200 -0.73 5.74 -0.01
C THR A 200 -1.36 7.01 0.55
N ARG A 201 -1.74 7.91 -0.37
CA ARG A 201 -2.44 9.16 -0.09
C ARG A 201 -3.87 9.08 -0.65
N VAL A 202 -4.85 9.27 0.22
CA VAL A 202 -6.28 9.23 -0.14
C VAL A 202 -6.82 10.64 -0.18
N ARG A 203 -7.54 10.98 -1.26
CA ARG A 203 -8.18 12.29 -1.41
C ARG A 203 -9.60 12.21 -0.89
N ARG A 204 -9.99 13.15 -0.02
CA ARG A 204 -11.36 13.31 0.46
C ARG A 204 -11.74 14.78 0.41
N GLY A 205 -12.62 15.13 -0.54
CA GLY A 205 -12.89 16.53 -0.88
C GLY A 205 -11.63 17.23 -1.39
N ASN A 206 -11.23 18.29 -0.69
CA ASN A 206 -10.04 19.08 -1.03
C ASN A 206 -8.78 18.68 -0.26
N ARG A 207 -8.85 17.67 0.62
CA ARG A 207 -7.73 17.22 1.43
C ARG A 207 -7.14 15.93 0.89
N ILE A 208 -5.82 15.80 0.95
CA ILE A 208 -5.08 14.58 0.68
C ILE A 208 -4.44 14.14 1.99
N SER A 209 -4.67 12.89 2.41
CA SER A 209 -4.21 12.43 3.72
C SER A 209 -3.58 11.03 3.61
N PRO A 210 -2.61 10.71 4.47
CA PRO A 210 -2.11 9.34 4.60
C PRO A 210 -3.25 8.35 4.85
N LEU A 211 -3.08 7.09 4.41
CA LEU A 211 -4.10 6.04 4.55
C LEU A 211 -4.69 5.95 5.96
N ILE A 212 -3.86 6.05 7.00
CA ILE A 212 -4.30 5.94 8.40
C ILE A 212 -5.33 7.01 8.79
N HIS A 213 -5.21 8.22 8.25
CA HIS A 213 -6.15 9.32 8.52
C HIS A 213 -7.50 9.08 7.85
N PHE A 214 -7.51 8.51 6.64
CA PHE A 214 -8.72 8.09 5.94
C PHE A 214 -9.51 7.05 6.75
N LEU A 215 -8.82 6.13 7.42
CA LEU A 215 -9.43 5.05 8.20
C LEU A 215 -10.13 5.52 9.50
N SER A 216 -9.99 6.79 9.89
CA SER A 216 -10.73 7.35 11.03
C SER A 216 -12.25 7.20 10.88
N LEU A 217 -12.74 7.19 9.65
CA LEU A 217 -14.17 7.13 9.31
C LEU A 217 -14.62 5.76 8.82
N GLU A 218 -13.69 4.84 8.63
CA GLU A 218 -13.97 3.48 8.20
C GLU A 218 -14.32 2.60 9.42
N PRO A 219 -14.89 1.40 9.23
CA PRO A 219 -15.15 0.45 10.32
C PRO A 219 -13.90 0.13 11.14
N GLU A 220 -14.07 -0.18 12.42
CA GLU A 220 -12.96 -0.46 13.35
C GLU A 220 -12.10 -1.64 12.90
N GLU A 221 -12.71 -2.63 12.23
CA GLU A 221 -12.00 -3.79 11.70
C GLU A 221 -10.99 -3.40 10.62
N SER A 222 -11.32 -2.40 9.80
CA SER A 222 -10.42 -1.88 8.76
C SER A 222 -9.23 -1.14 9.37
N LEU A 223 -9.49 -0.35 10.41
CA LEU A 223 -8.47 0.32 11.19
C LEU A 223 -7.56 -0.70 11.91
N LEU A 224 -8.14 -1.71 12.55
CA LEU A 224 -7.43 -2.78 13.25
C LEU A 224 -6.52 -3.55 12.30
N LEU A 225 -7.02 -3.92 11.11
CA LEU A 225 -6.23 -4.60 10.08
C LEU A 225 -5.03 -3.75 9.66
N THR A 226 -5.24 -2.46 9.43
CA THR A 226 -4.18 -1.54 8.98
C THR A 226 -3.16 -1.26 10.08
N LEU A 227 -3.59 -1.00 11.31
CA LEU A 227 -2.69 -0.77 12.45
C LEU A 227 -1.84 -2.03 12.75
N LYS A 228 -2.44 -3.23 12.71
CA LYS A 228 -1.67 -4.49 12.85
C LYS A 228 -0.55 -4.57 11.82
N ALA A 229 -0.85 -4.23 10.57
CA ALA A 229 0.16 -4.25 9.52
C ALA A 229 1.18 -3.11 9.67
N GLY A 230 0.75 -1.93 10.12
CA GLY A 230 1.62 -0.81 10.47
C GLY A 230 2.64 -1.19 11.53
N PHE A 231 2.21 -1.75 12.66
CA PHE A 231 3.14 -2.21 13.71
C PHE A 231 4.05 -3.34 13.25
N LYS A 232 3.55 -4.25 12.40
CA LYS A 232 4.34 -5.36 11.88
C LYS A 232 5.45 -4.92 10.92
N TYR A 233 5.13 -4.05 9.96
CA TYR A 233 6.04 -3.70 8.87
C TYR A 233 6.77 -2.38 9.08
N HIS A 234 6.20 -1.48 9.90
CA HIS A 234 6.71 -0.13 10.13
C HIS A 234 6.76 0.25 11.62
N PRO A 235 7.37 -0.58 12.48
CA PRO A 235 7.52 -0.24 13.90
C PRO A 235 8.37 1.02 14.13
N GLN A 236 9.27 1.35 13.20
CA GLN A 236 10.17 2.51 13.25
C GLN A 236 9.46 3.88 13.18
N ILE A 237 8.18 3.89 12.78
CA ILE A 237 7.33 5.09 12.78
C ILE A 237 6.11 4.93 13.71
N GLY A 238 6.23 4.04 14.70
CA GLY A 238 5.19 3.77 15.69
C GLY A 238 3.88 3.25 15.10
N GLY A 239 3.97 2.38 14.09
CA GLY A 239 2.80 1.67 13.57
C GLY A 239 1.74 2.56 12.92
N LEU A 240 2.18 3.65 12.26
CA LEU A 240 1.36 4.68 11.61
C LEU A 240 0.65 5.67 12.55
N LEU A 241 0.69 5.47 13.87
CA LEU A 241 -0.02 6.34 14.82
C LEU A 241 0.49 7.78 14.88
N PHE A 242 1.78 7.97 14.60
CA PHE A 242 2.45 9.27 14.70
C PHE A 242 2.76 9.87 13.33
N VAL A 243 2.01 9.45 12.30
CA VAL A 243 2.09 10.02 10.96
C VAL A 243 1.22 11.27 10.91
N ASN A 244 1.82 12.39 10.51
CA ASN A 244 1.11 13.65 10.32
C ASN A 244 0.33 13.68 9.00
N ASP A 245 -0.82 14.34 8.98
CA ASP A 245 -1.47 14.77 7.74
C ASP A 245 -0.81 16.04 7.17
N GLU A 246 -1.37 16.58 6.08
CA GLU A 246 -0.89 17.82 5.44
C GLU A 246 -1.08 19.07 6.33
N GLU A 247 -1.92 18.99 7.36
CA GLU A 247 -2.19 20.06 8.32
C GLU A 247 -1.34 19.93 9.59
N GLY A 248 -0.52 18.87 9.69
CA GLY A 248 0.33 18.60 10.85
C GLY A 248 -0.37 17.86 11.99
N HIS A 249 -1.61 17.39 11.81
CA HIS A 249 -2.30 16.61 12.83
C HIS A 249 -1.78 15.17 12.87
N LEU A 250 -1.50 14.66 14.07
CA LEU A 250 -1.10 13.27 14.27
C LEU A 250 -2.29 12.34 13.99
N ALA A 251 -2.03 11.20 13.35
CA ALA A 251 -3.06 10.19 13.12
C ALA A 251 -3.75 9.75 14.42
N PHE A 252 -3.01 9.59 15.51
CA PHE A 252 -3.58 9.27 16.82
C PHE A 252 -4.61 10.30 17.29
N ASP A 253 -4.33 11.61 17.13
CA ASP A 253 -5.26 12.68 17.52
C ASP A 253 -6.55 12.63 16.71
N VAL A 254 -6.42 12.50 15.38
CA VAL A 254 -7.57 12.38 14.47
C VAL A 254 -8.40 11.14 14.80
N LEU A 255 -7.76 10.00 15.05
CA LEU A 255 -8.43 8.76 15.43
C LEU A 255 -9.18 8.89 16.76
N CYS A 256 -8.55 9.48 17.79
CA CYS A 256 -9.19 9.70 19.09
C CYS A 256 -10.36 10.67 18.99
N ASN A 257 -10.24 11.75 18.20
CA ASN A 257 -11.32 12.72 18.00
C ASN A 257 -12.55 12.11 17.30
N VAL A 258 -12.34 11.19 16.36
CA VAL A 258 -13.44 10.59 15.58
C VAL A 258 -14.05 9.36 16.26
N LYS A 259 -13.22 8.46 16.82
CA LYS A 259 -13.68 7.17 17.37
C LYS A 259 -13.72 7.11 18.90
N GLY A 260 -13.18 8.12 19.57
CA GLY A 260 -13.01 8.15 21.02
C GLY A 260 -11.73 7.47 21.50
N THR A 261 -11.07 8.09 22.46
CA THR A 261 -9.80 7.62 23.03
C THR A 261 -9.90 6.21 23.61
N ALA A 262 -10.96 5.89 24.35
CA ALA A 262 -11.13 4.55 24.95
C ALA A 262 -11.16 3.44 23.90
N THR A 263 -11.86 3.68 22.78
CA THR A 263 -11.94 2.77 21.63
C THR A 263 -10.57 2.55 21.02
N ILE A 264 -9.82 3.63 20.73
CA ILE A 264 -8.49 3.54 20.15
C ILE A 264 -7.53 2.80 21.08
N MET A 265 -7.53 3.11 22.38
CA MET A 265 -6.67 2.42 23.34
C MET A 265 -7.01 0.93 23.46
N SER A 266 -8.30 0.56 23.38
CA SER A 266 -8.73 -0.84 23.34
C SER A 266 -8.21 -1.56 22.09
N LEU A 267 -8.30 -0.93 20.91
CA LEU A 267 -7.72 -1.47 19.67
C LEU A 267 -6.21 -1.67 19.80
N LEU A 268 -5.48 -0.68 20.34
CA LEU A 268 -4.04 -0.79 20.54
C LEU A 268 -3.67 -1.91 21.52
N TYR A 269 -4.44 -2.09 22.59
CA TYR A 269 -4.26 -3.19 23.52
C TYR A 269 -4.45 -4.57 22.87
N ASN A 270 -5.33 -4.68 21.86
CA ASN A 270 -5.53 -5.91 21.10
C ASN A 270 -4.42 -6.19 20.07
N ILE A 271 -3.61 -5.19 19.73
CA ILE A 271 -2.53 -5.30 18.75
C ILE A 271 -1.20 -5.56 19.45
N LEU A 272 -0.93 -4.81 20.52
CA LEU A 272 0.34 -4.74 21.20
C LEU A 272 0.40 -5.75 22.34
N SER A 273 1.52 -6.45 22.44
CA SER A 273 1.78 -7.42 23.50
C SER A 273 3.10 -7.11 24.20
N PRO A 274 3.23 -7.39 25.51
CA PRO A 274 4.51 -7.32 26.22
C PRO A 274 5.62 -8.21 25.64
N LYS A 275 5.25 -9.21 24.82
CA LYS A 275 6.21 -10.09 24.13
C LYS A 275 6.81 -9.46 22.87
N GLN A 276 6.29 -8.33 22.43
CA GLN A 276 6.77 -7.65 21.24
C GLN A 276 7.65 -6.48 21.67
N ASP A 277 8.86 -6.42 21.10
CA ASP A 277 9.83 -5.35 21.36
C ASP A 277 9.48 -4.10 20.54
N TYR A 278 8.29 -3.54 20.78
CA TYR A 278 7.86 -2.29 20.16
C TYR A 278 8.09 -1.12 21.13
N PRO A 279 9.03 -0.20 20.84
CA PRO A 279 9.36 0.92 21.72
C PRO A 279 8.29 2.03 21.67
N LEU A 280 7.01 1.67 21.88
CA LEU A 280 5.85 2.55 21.73
C LEU A 280 6.01 3.85 22.53
N LEU A 281 6.42 3.74 23.80
CA LEU A 281 6.62 4.92 24.64
C LEU A 281 7.73 5.83 24.11
N HIS A 282 8.76 5.29 23.45
CA HIS A 282 9.81 6.15 22.88
C HIS A 282 9.22 7.06 21.80
N TYR A 283 8.31 6.54 20.96
CA TYR A 283 7.58 7.37 20.00
C TYR A 283 6.61 8.33 20.66
N VAL A 284 5.86 7.90 21.69
CA VAL A 284 4.93 8.79 22.40
C VAL A 284 5.68 9.97 23.00
N PHE A 285 6.78 9.73 23.72
CA PHE A 285 7.54 10.81 24.34
C PHE A 285 8.17 11.73 23.29
N THR A 286 8.67 11.21 22.17
CA THR A 286 9.37 12.04 21.18
C THR A 286 8.46 12.70 20.15
N LYS A 287 7.29 12.13 19.85
CA LYS A 287 6.39 12.61 18.79
C LYS A 287 5.05 13.13 19.30
N ALA A 288 4.61 12.70 20.48
CA ALA A 288 3.31 13.06 21.04
C ALA A 288 3.34 13.14 22.58
N PRO A 289 4.24 13.94 23.17
CA PRO A 289 4.46 13.97 24.62
C PRO A 289 3.22 14.34 25.42
N GLN A 290 2.26 15.05 24.82
CA GLN A 290 0.96 15.34 25.42
C GLN A 290 0.15 14.08 25.79
N HIS A 291 0.43 12.93 25.17
CA HIS A 291 -0.26 11.65 25.43
C HIS A 291 0.52 10.71 26.34
N LYS A 292 1.67 11.12 26.88
CA LYS A 292 2.56 10.26 27.68
C LYS A 292 1.84 9.56 28.84
N GLU A 293 1.02 10.29 29.60
CA GLU A 293 0.33 9.77 30.78
C GLU A 293 -0.70 8.71 30.38
N LEU A 294 -1.43 8.97 29.29
CA LEU A 294 -2.40 8.05 28.73
C LEU A 294 -1.72 6.75 28.30
N PHE A 295 -0.63 6.82 27.52
CA PHE A 295 0.06 5.61 27.08
C PHE A 295 0.77 4.87 28.22
N MET A 296 1.37 5.58 29.19
CA MET A 296 1.95 4.94 30.37
C MET A 296 0.91 4.19 31.20
N LYS A 297 -0.32 4.71 31.29
CA LYS A 297 -1.42 4.04 31.99
C LYS A 297 -1.81 2.72 31.32
N TYR A 298 -1.87 2.67 29.98
CA TYR A 298 -2.31 1.48 29.24
C TYR A 298 -1.18 0.50 28.92
N PHE A 299 0.05 0.99 28.78
CA PHE A 299 1.23 0.21 28.38
C PHE A 299 2.41 0.40 29.35
N PRO A 300 2.24 0.19 30.66
CA PRO A 300 3.30 0.42 31.65
C PRO A 300 4.53 -0.48 31.39
N TRP A 301 4.31 -1.68 30.84
CA TRP A 301 5.37 -2.61 30.47
C TRP A 301 6.33 -2.06 29.40
N ALA A 302 5.86 -1.15 28.54
CA ALA A 302 6.67 -0.58 27.46
C ALA A 302 7.76 0.39 27.96
N THR A 303 7.76 0.73 29.25
CA THR A 303 8.81 1.56 29.89
C THR A 303 10.16 0.87 29.96
N GLN A 304 10.17 -0.46 29.93
CA GLN A 304 11.38 -1.28 30.02
C GLN A 304 11.96 -1.67 28.66
N LEU A 305 11.25 -1.36 27.58
CA LEU A 305 11.72 -1.65 26.24
C LEU A 305 12.85 -0.71 25.85
N LYS A 306 13.65 -1.15 24.89
CA LYS A 306 14.67 -0.33 24.24
C LYS A 306 14.21 0.04 22.84
N ASP A 307 14.61 1.21 22.34
CA ASP A 307 14.37 1.57 20.94
C ASP A 307 15.26 0.78 19.97
N HIS A 308 15.12 1.06 18.67
CA HIS A 308 15.89 0.41 17.62
C HIS A 308 17.40 0.70 17.69
N ASP A 309 17.78 1.78 18.38
CA ASP A 309 19.17 2.13 18.66
C ASP A 309 19.69 1.47 19.94
N GLY A 310 18.84 0.72 20.67
CA GLY A 310 19.17 0.07 21.94
C GLY A 310 19.11 1.02 23.15
N ARG A 311 18.57 2.23 22.98
CA ARG A 311 18.40 3.20 24.08
C ARG A 311 17.27 2.78 24.99
N SER A 312 17.43 3.02 26.29
CA SER A 312 16.29 3.05 27.20
C SER A 312 15.38 4.26 26.92
N LEU A 313 14.16 4.24 27.45
CA LEU A 313 13.21 5.34 27.29
C LEU A 313 13.82 6.67 27.76
N GLN A 314 14.54 6.66 28.88
CA GLN A 314 15.18 7.86 29.40
C GLN A 314 16.31 8.35 28.48
N GLN A 315 17.13 7.44 27.94
CA GLN A 315 18.18 7.81 26.98
C GLN A 315 17.58 8.39 25.68
N ALA A 316 16.47 7.83 25.18
CA ALA A 316 15.80 8.35 24.00
C ALA A 316 15.19 9.76 24.23
N VAL A 317 14.59 10.00 25.40
CA VAL A 317 14.09 11.32 25.78
C VAL A 317 15.24 12.33 25.89
N LEU A 318 16.37 11.93 26.49
CA LEU A 318 17.58 12.76 26.54
C LEU A 318 18.12 13.09 25.15
N ALA A 319 18.19 12.08 24.26
CA ALA A 319 18.69 12.25 22.90
C ALA A 319 17.78 13.13 22.03
N ALA A 320 16.47 13.15 22.29
CA ALA A 320 15.51 14.03 21.61
C ALA A 320 15.65 15.51 22.03
N GLY A 321 16.33 15.78 23.13
CA GLY A 321 16.74 17.12 23.54
C GLY A 321 16.24 17.51 24.93
N PRO A 322 16.92 18.47 25.57
CA PRO A 322 16.68 18.84 26.96
C PRO A 322 15.33 19.54 27.20
N ASN A 323 14.75 20.19 26.18
CA ASN A 323 13.39 20.76 26.29
C ASN A 323 12.35 19.68 26.62
N LEU A 324 12.43 18.53 25.96
CA LEU A 324 11.54 17.40 26.24
C LEU A 324 11.77 16.83 27.63
N MET A 325 13.03 16.80 28.09
CA MET A 325 13.37 16.35 29.44
C MET A 325 12.89 17.32 30.54
N ASN A 326 12.79 18.62 30.24
CA ASN A 326 12.31 19.64 31.17
C ASN A 326 10.82 19.53 31.45
N ASP A 327 10.04 19.08 30.47
CA ASP A 327 8.63 18.79 30.67
C ASP A 327 8.40 17.50 31.47
N HIS A 328 9.46 16.75 31.78
CA HIS A 328 9.43 15.36 32.30
C HIS A 328 10.39 15.13 33.47
N ASP A 329 10.44 16.05 34.44
CA ASP A 329 11.30 15.95 35.65
C ASP A 329 11.21 14.60 36.39
N TYR A 330 10.05 13.93 36.35
CA TYR A 330 9.89 12.62 36.96
C TYR A 330 10.72 11.53 36.25
N LEU A 331 10.86 11.55 34.92
CA LEU A 331 11.71 10.59 34.20
C LEU A 331 13.16 10.73 34.62
N PHE A 332 13.56 11.96 34.92
CA PHE A 332 14.89 12.29 35.40
C PHE A 332 15.13 11.75 36.81
N ALA A 333 14.15 11.91 37.71
CA ALA A 333 14.20 11.33 39.05
C ALA A 333 14.23 9.79 39.02
N MET A 334 13.62 9.17 38.00
CA MET A 334 13.53 7.72 37.83
C MET A 334 14.79 7.05 37.29
N PHE A 335 15.84 7.78 36.90
CA PHE A 335 17.12 7.15 36.56
C PHE A 335 17.58 6.25 37.70
N THR A 336 17.96 5.01 37.42
CA THR A 336 18.67 4.16 38.37
C THR A 336 20.17 4.44 38.29
N ASP A 337 20.91 4.12 39.35
CA ASP A 337 22.37 4.33 39.36
C ASP A 337 23.08 3.54 38.25
N ASN A 338 22.51 2.39 37.85
CA ASN A 338 22.97 1.62 36.70
C ASN A 338 22.73 2.36 35.38
N GLN A 339 21.55 2.95 35.19
CA GLN A 339 21.24 3.73 33.97
C GLN A 339 22.09 5.01 33.88
N ILE A 340 22.43 5.65 35.02
CA ILE A 340 23.35 6.80 35.03
C ILE A 340 24.75 6.41 34.54
N GLN A 341 25.15 5.15 34.76
CA GLN A 341 26.42 4.59 34.30
C GLN A 341 26.33 3.96 32.91
N GLU A 342 25.14 3.79 32.34
CA GLU A 342 24.96 3.24 31.01
C GLU A 342 25.21 4.34 29.97
N ARG A 343 26.14 4.10 29.05
CA ARG A 343 26.37 5.02 27.94
C ARG A 343 25.25 4.87 26.92
N ASP A 344 24.84 5.98 26.35
CA ASP A 344 23.96 5.98 25.19
C ASP A 344 24.66 5.20 24.05
N PRO A 345 24.01 4.16 23.49
CA PRO A 345 24.62 3.27 22.51
C PRO A 345 25.04 3.97 21.21
N VAL A 346 24.45 5.11 20.88
CA VAL A 346 24.70 5.84 19.61
C VAL A 346 25.79 6.90 19.79
N THR A 347 25.70 7.71 20.84
CA THR A 347 26.59 8.85 21.09
C THR A 347 27.78 8.48 21.97
N ALA A 348 27.74 7.32 22.63
CA ALA A 348 28.69 6.89 23.66
C ALA A 348 28.83 7.86 24.85
N LEU A 349 27.88 8.79 25.01
CA LEU A 349 27.84 9.74 26.12
C LEU A 349 27.11 9.12 27.33
N TYR A 350 27.56 9.48 28.53
CA TYR A 350 26.77 9.23 29.74
C TYR A 350 25.60 10.21 29.81
N PRO A 351 24.50 9.89 30.53
CA PRO A 351 23.33 10.76 30.67
C PRO A 351 23.67 12.20 31.10
N PHE A 352 24.59 12.39 32.06
CA PHE A 352 25.01 13.74 32.47
C PHE A 352 25.72 14.51 31.35
N ALA A 353 26.52 13.81 30.54
CA ALA A 353 27.25 14.40 29.43
C ALA A 353 26.32 14.71 28.25
N ALA A 354 25.36 13.83 27.97
CA ALA A 354 24.31 14.07 26.98
C ALA A 354 23.48 15.30 27.36
N MET A 355 23.13 15.48 28.63
CA MET A 355 22.44 16.69 29.12
C MET A 355 23.26 17.98 29.02
N ALA A 356 24.58 17.86 29.10
CA ALA A 356 25.50 18.99 28.93
C ALA A 356 25.85 19.25 27.46
N ALA A 357 25.51 18.32 26.55
CA ALA A 357 25.81 18.41 25.14
C ALA A 357 24.61 18.96 24.37
N GLY A 358 24.81 20.06 23.65
CA GLY A 358 23.80 20.66 22.77
C GLY A 358 23.54 22.13 23.08
N GLU A 359 22.77 22.77 22.20
CA GLU A 359 22.44 24.20 22.24
C GLU A 359 21.60 24.60 23.46
N HIS A 360 20.92 23.63 24.07
CA HIS A 360 19.99 23.83 25.19
C HIS A 360 20.44 23.10 26.47
N ALA A 361 21.75 22.97 26.68
CA ALA A 361 22.31 22.23 27.81
C ALA A 361 21.71 22.65 29.17
N ASP A 362 21.22 21.67 29.95
CA ASP A 362 20.79 21.90 31.34
C ASP A 362 21.88 21.43 32.30
N LEU A 363 22.75 22.37 32.65
CA LEU A 363 23.88 22.11 33.55
C LEU A 363 23.41 21.72 34.95
N LYS A 364 22.26 22.21 35.43
CA LYS A 364 21.76 21.88 36.78
C LYS A 364 21.40 20.39 36.86
N LYS A 365 20.69 19.87 35.85
CA LYS A 365 20.38 18.44 35.74
C LYS A 365 21.64 17.62 35.45
N SER A 366 22.55 18.10 34.60
CA SER A 366 23.84 17.43 34.39
C SER A 366 24.61 17.26 35.72
N PHE A 367 24.77 18.33 36.50
CA PHE A 367 25.42 18.28 37.81
C PHE A 367 24.69 17.40 38.81
N TYR A 368 23.35 17.38 38.78
CA TYR A 368 22.58 16.48 39.64
C TYR A 368 22.89 15.00 39.35
N LEU A 369 22.88 14.58 38.07
CA LEU A 369 23.21 13.19 37.71
C LEU A 369 24.65 12.84 38.09
N LEU A 370 25.57 13.78 37.89
CA LEU A 370 26.97 13.62 38.25
C LEU A 370 27.17 13.48 39.76
N ARG A 371 26.49 14.31 40.56
CA ARG A 371 26.53 14.26 42.03
C ARG A 371 25.96 12.96 42.58
N ARG A 372 24.93 12.42 41.92
CA ARG A 372 24.33 11.15 42.31
C ARG A 372 25.27 9.97 42.07
N HIS A 373 26.12 10.03 41.05
CA HIS A 373 27.05 8.94 40.75
C HIS A 373 28.44 9.41 40.28
N PRO A 374 29.26 10.03 41.16
CA PRO A 374 30.51 10.70 40.77
C PRO A 374 31.57 9.76 40.20
N SER A 375 31.53 8.46 40.52
CA SER A 375 32.50 7.47 40.05
C SER A 375 32.46 7.22 38.54
N VAL A 376 31.46 7.74 37.81
CA VAL A 376 31.48 7.78 36.33
C VAL A 376 32.67 8.56 35.77
N LEU A 377 33.20 9.54 36.52
CA LEU A 377 34.41 10.29 36.17
C LEU A 377 35.67 9.46 36.34
N GLU A 378 35.73 8.65 37.40
CA GLU A 378 36.90 7.83 37.74
C GLU A 378 37.13 6.72 36.72
N LYS A 379 36.06 6.11 36.20
CA LYS A 379 36.15 5.04 35.18
C LYS A 379 36.85 5.48 33.89
N ARG A 380 36.87 6.79 33.58
CA ARG A 380 37.54 7.31 32.38
C ARG A 380 39.07 7.24 32.47
N SER A 381 39.62 7.25 33.69
CA SER A 381 41.08 7.21 33.91
C SER A 381 41.73 5.85 33.64
N ARG A 382 40.94 4.77 33.51
CA ARG A 382 41.44 3.40 33.33
C ARG A 382 41.16 2.78 31.96
N ALA A 383 40.42 3.44 31.08
CA ALA A 383 40.25 2.93 29.73
C ALA A 383 41.58 3.11 28.97
N PRO A 384 42.22 2.03 28.50
CA PRO A 384 43.45 2.16 27.73
C PRO A 384 43.16 3.04 26.52
N VAL A 385 43.94 4.10 26.35
CA VAL A 385 43.96 4.91 25.14
C VAL A 385 44.49 4.00 24.03
N SER A 386 43.65 3.14 23.48
CA SER A 386 43.96 2.37 22.29
C SER A 386 43.93 3.34 21.12
N GLY A 387 45.04 4.04 20.95
CA GLY A 387 45.31 4.95 19.86
C GLY A 387 45.22 4.23 18.52
N ARG A 388 44.02 4.17 17.95
CA ARG A 388 43.84 4.07 16.50
C ARG A 388 43.59 5.47 15.97
N ARG A 389 44.67 6.26 15.85
CA ARG A 389 44.74 7.35 14.87
C ARG A 389 44.60 6.70 13.49
N LYS A 390 43.37 6.51 13.01
CA LYS A 390 43.12 6.37 11.58
C LYS A 390 43.49 7.75 11.00
N LYS A 391 44.66 7.86 10.37
CA LYS A 391 44.98 8.97 9.47
C LYS A 391 43.81 9.07 8.49
N ARG A 392 42.97 10.10 8.61
CA ARG A 392 42.07 10.49 7.52
C ARG A 392 43.00 10.89 6.38
N LYS A 393 43.03 10.06 5.33
CA LYS A 393 43.56 10.44 4.03
C LYS A 393 42.60 11.54 3.55
N ILE A 394 43.09 12.77 3.50
CA ILE A 394 42.40 13.86 2.83
C ILE A 394 42.52 13.50 1.35
N GLU A 395 41.41 13.08 0.74
CA GLU A 395 41.32 13.04 -0.72
C GLU A 395 41.16 14.50 -1.15
N GLU A 396 42.17 15.01 -1.84
CA GLU A 396 42.07 16.23 -2.63
C GLU A 396 40.95 16.03 -3.64
N ILE A 397 39.93 16.87 -3.54
CA ILE A 397 38.93 17.04 -4.58
C ILE A 397 39.64 17.86 -5.65
N GLU A 398 40.07 17.21 -6.72
CA GLU A 398 40.39 17.89 -7.97
C GLU A 398 39.08 18.37 -8.58
N ASP A 399 38.97 19.69 -8.73
CA ASP A 399 37.99 20.36 -9.57
C ASP A 399 38.13 19.82 -11.00
N ILE A 400 37.06 19.21 -11.52
CA ILE A 400 36.88 18.99 -12.95
C ILE A 400 35.77 19.94 -13.40
N GLU A 401 36.19 21.04 -14.03
CA GLU A 401 35.39 21.80 -14.98
C GLU A 401 35.14 20.91 -16.22
N ASP A 402 33.86 20.69 -16.54
CA ASP A 402 33.29 20.71 -17.90
C ASP A 402 31.76 20.64 -17.85
#